data_AF-A0A3M6K381-F1
#
_entry.id   AF-A0A3M6K381-F1
#
_cell.length_a   1.000
_cell.length_b   1.000
_cell.length_c   1.000
_cell.angle_alpha   90.00
_cell.angle_beta   90.00
_cell.angle_gamma   90.00
#
_symmetry.space_group_name_H-M   'P 1'
#
loop_
_entity.id
_entity.type
_entity.pdbx_description
1 polymer ?
#
loop_
_entity_poly.entity_id
_entity_poly.type
_entity_poly.pdbx_seq_one_letter_code
_entity_poly.pdbx_strand_id
1 'polypeptide(L)' 'MNHQQIIHGKNSEYDCKQCNKYFSNMEDMRTHLQREHSYKKNR' A
#
# COMPACT_ATOMS: atom_id res chain seq x y z
N MET A 1 -24.74 5.28 -20.87
CA MET A 1 -24.26 5.58 -19.51
C MET A 1 -22.78 5.22 -19.45
N ASN A 2 -21.90 6.21 -19.58
CA ASN A 2 -20.47 5.99 -19.44
C ASN A 2 -20.22 5.88 -17.94
N HIS A 3 -20.17 4.65 -17.42
CA HIS A 3 -19.72 4.40 -16.05
C HIS A 3 -18.25 4.79 -16.06
N GLN A 4 -17.99 6.08 -15.82
CA GLN A 4 -16.67 6.57 -15.47
C GLN A 4 -16.23 5.62 -14.38
N GLN A 5 -15.30 4.74 -14.74
CA GLN A 5 -14.53 4.01 -13.77
C GLN A 5 -13.90 5.12 -12.98
N ILE A 6 -14.51 5.47 -11.85
CA ILE A 6 -13.86 6.11 -10.75
C ILE A 6 -12.81 5.06 -10.38
N ILE A 7 -11.71 5.07 -11.12
CA ILE A 7 -10.43 4.55 -10.70
C ILE A 7 -10.36 5.15 -9.32
N HIS A 8 -10.52 4.33 -8.27
CA HIS A 8 -10.37 4.75 -6.89
C HIS A 8 -8.99 5.39 -6.84
N GLY A 9 -8.99 6.71 -7.01
CA GLY A 9 -7.81 7.48 -7.29
C GLY A 9 -7.05 7.53 -6.00
N LYS A 10 -6.02 6.69 -5.91
CA LYS A 10 -4.81 6.98 -5.13
C LYS A 10 -5.05 7.39 -3.68
N ASN A 11 -5.94 6.69 -2.97
CA ASN A 11 -6.06 6.82 -1.51
C ASN A 11 -5.51 5.60 -0.76
N SER A 12 -4.73 4.75 -1.42
CA SER A 12 -3.76 3.95 -0.68
C SER A 12 -2.56 4.85 -0.45
N GLU A 13 -2.62 5.66 0.60
CA GLU A 13 -1.51 6.51 1.03
C GLU A 13 -0.23 5.70 1.27
N TYR A 14 -0.39 4.38 1.44
CA TYR A 14 0.68 3.45 1.76
C TYR A 14 0.80 2.40 0.65
N ASP A 15 1.64 2.69 -0.34
CA ASP A 15 2.10 1.70 -1.32
C ASP A 15 3.39 1.02 -0.86
N CYS A 16 3.45 -0.30 -1.01
CA CYS A 16 4.67 -1.06 -0.81
C CYS A 16 5.44 -1.15 -2.12
N LYS A 17 6.52 -0.37 -2.27
CA LYS A 17 7.37 -0.38 -3.49
C LYS A 17 8.09 -1.69 -3.77
N GLN A 18 8.18 -2.58 -2.77
CA GLN A 18 8.89 -3.86 -2.92
C GLN A 18 8.04 -4.93 -3.61
N CYS A 19 6.71 -4.87 -3.48
CA CYS A 19 5.78 -5.81 -4.13
C CYS A 19 4.60 -5.13 -4.84
N ASN A 20 4.59 -3.79 -4.92
CA ASN A 20 3.52 -2.95 -5.48
C ASN A 20 2.13 -3.25 -4.89
N LYS A 21 2.08 -3.55 -3.59
CA LYS A 21 0.81 -3.75 -2.86
C LYS A 21 0.31 -2.44 -2.29
N TYR A 22 -1.00 -2.27 -2.28
CA TYR A 22 -1.66 -1.05 -1.86
C TYR A 22 -2.38 -1.29 -0.53
N PHE A 23 -2.18 -0.40 0.43
CA PHE A 23 -2.83 -0.46 1.74
C PHE A 23 -3.60 0.82 2.00
N SER A 24 -4.78 0.67 2.60
CA SER A 24 -5.61 1.81 3.02
C SER A 24 -5.13 2.44 4.33
N ASN A 25 -4.29 1.73 5.12
CA ASN A 25 -3.81 2.17 6.43
C ASN A 25 -2.30 1.91 6.61
N MET A 26 -1.65 2.75 7.42
CA MET A 26 -0.22 2.62 7.74
C MET A 26 0.09 1.35 8.55
N GLU A 27 -0.81 0.94 9.44
CA GLU A 27 -0.60 -0.22 10.31
C GLU A 27 -0.55 -1.54 9.53
N ASP A 28 -1.49 -1.70 8.58
CA ASP A 28 -1.50 -2.82 7.63
C ASP A 28 -0.22 -2.84 6.79
N MET A 29 0.19 -1.67 6.27
CA MET A 29 1.42 -1.55 5.49
C MET A 29 2.67 -1.88 6.32
N ARG A 30 2.76 -1.40 7.56
CA ARG A 30 3.88 -1.68 8.47
C ARG A 30 3.95 -3.17 8.82
N THR A 31 2.81 -3.78 9.13
CA THR A 31 2.72 -5.22 9.43
C THR A 31 3.13 -6.05 8.21
N HIS A 32 2.64 -5.68 7.04
CA HIS A 32 3.04 -6.29 5.78
C HIS A 32 4.54 -6.16 5.53
N LEU A 33 5.10 -4.95 5.66
CA LEU A 33 6.52 -4.71 5.50
C LEU A 33 7.36 -5.54 6.49
N GLN A 34 6.91 -5.71 7.73
CA GLN A 34 7.61 -6.51 8.73
C GLN A 34 7.53 -8.02 8.46
N ARG A 35 6.38 -8.53 8.00
CA ARG A 35 6.17 -9.97 7.75
C ARG A 35 6.69 -10.43 6.40
N GLU A 36 6.39 -9.68 5.34
CA GLU A 36 6.70 -10.06 3.95
C GLU A 36 8.05 -9.53 3.49
N HIS A 37 8.44 -8.34 3.97
CA HIS A 37 9.66 -7.67 3.53
C HIS A 37 10.74 -7.55 4.60
N SER A 38 10.46 -8.05 5.82
CA SER A 38 11.33 -7.91 6.99
C SER A 38 11.98 -6.52 7.06
N TYR A 39 11.15 -5.47 6.94
CA TYR A 39 11.62 -4.08 6.85
C TYR A 39 12.38 -3.69 8.12
N LYS A 40 13.70 -3.81 8.06
CA LYS A 40 14.60 -3.18 9.02
C LYS A 40 14.71 -1.72 8.62
N LYS A 41 14.08 -0.84 9.39
CA LYS A 41 14.32 0.60 9.33
C LYS A 41 15.82 0.80 9.53
N ASN A 42 16.56 0.93 8.43
CA ASN A 42 17.98 1.27 8.51
C ASN A 42 18.04 2.67 9.15
N ARG A 43 18.88 2.74 10.19
CA ARG A 43 19.13 3.88 11.06
C ARG A 43 19.74 5.05 10.30
#